data_AF-A0A2V6HSS5-F1
#
_entry.id   AF-A0A2V6HSS5-F1
#
_cell.length_a   1.000
_cell.length_b   1.000
_cell.length_c   1.000
_cell.angle_alpha   90.00
_cell.angle_beta   90.00
_cell.angle_gamma   90.00
#
_symmetry.space_group_name_H-M   'P 1'
#
loop_
_entity.id
_entity.type
_entity.pdbx_description
1 polymer ?
#
loop_
_entity_poly.entity_id
_entity_poly.type
_entity_poly.pdbx_seq_one_letter_code
_entity_poly.pdbx_strand_id
1 'polypeptide(L)'
;MFRAVALPVMLLAAAMVTIAADPSAMNRSDEPEAFDVEPPILKQNLSDEPLPAPGTPDAEVARLEKQLERAKRNADGAERLYKIGVLAKVEMEQRLLRVVRTESDLAGARVTQAKEKVAEDESRVASGETSKDELDAAKAALAQLTEAAQVALAKRERA
;
A
#
# COMPACT_ATOMS: atom_id res chain seq x y z
N MET A 1 53.28 -23.54 42.61
CA MET A 1 52.75 -23.77 43.97
C MET A 1 51.24 -23.76 43.90
N PHE A 2 50.60 -24.64 44.66
CA PHE A 2 49.22 -25.13 44.54
C PHE A 2 48.14 -24.20 45.14
N ARG A 3 46.89 -24.38 44.64
CA ARG A 3 45.56 -24.30 45.33
C ARG A 3 45.03 -22.89 45.70
N ALA A 4 43.73 -22.55 45.69
CA ALA A 4 42.43 -23.24 45.56
C ALA A 4 41.35 -22.20 45.12
N VAL A 5 40.42 -22.49 44.21
CA VAL A 5 38.99 -22.91 44.43
C VAL A 5 38.22 -22.09 45.47
N ALA A 6 37.12 -21.43 45.04
CA ALA A 6 35.77 -21.61 45.59
C ALA A 6 34.72 -20.72 44.88
N LEU A 7 33.83 -21.38 44.13
CA LEU A 7 32.49 -20.89 43.77
C LEU A 7 31.57 -21.05 44.98
N PRO A 8 30.52 -20.24 45.11
CA PRO A 8 29.24 -20.75 45.57
C PRO A 8 28.15 -20.54 44.52
N VAL A 9 27.70 -21.68 43.99
CA VAL A 9 26.43 -21.89 43.31
C VAL A 9 25.32 -21.55 44.29
N MET A 10 24.45 -20.58 43.98
CA MET A 10 23.21 -20.40 44.73
C MET A 10 22.11 -21.27 44.14
N LEU A 11 21.69 -22.22 44.97
CA LEU A 11 20.71 -23.27 44.74
C LEU A 11 19.33 -22.69 45.09
N LEU A 12 18.48 -22.42 44.09
CA LEU A 12 17.10 -22.01 44.33
C LEU A 12 16.23 -23.26 44.53
N ALA A 13 15.73 -23.42 45.75
CA ALA A 13 14.95 -24.56 46.19
C ALA A 13 13.46 -24.45 45.80
N ALA A 14 12.98 -25.53 45.19
CA ALA A 14 11.70 -26.22 45.35
C ALA A 14 10.39 -25.46 45.67
N ALA A 15 9.42 -25.62 44.76
CA ALA A 15 8.04 -25.97 45.12
C ALA A 15 7.39 -26.77 43.96
N MET A 16 7.44 -28.10 44.04
CA MET A 16 6.59 -28.99 43.24
C MET A 16 5.25 -29.11 43.96
N VAL A 17 4.19 -28.56 43.38
CA VAL A 17 2.81 -28.76 43.85
C VAL A 17 2.38 -30.16 43.43
N THR A 18 2.28 -31.08 44.38
CA THR A 18 1.63 -32.38 44.20
C THR A 18 0.12 -32.21 44.37
N ILE A 19 -0.62 -32.19 43.26
CA ILE A 19 -2.08 -32.41 43.28
C ILE A 19 -2.32 -33.92 43.29
N ALA A 20 -2.97 -34.41 44.35
CA ALA A 20 -3.47 -35.76 44.46
C ALA A 20 -4.55 -36.00 43.39
N ALA A 21 -4.34 -37.01 42.56
CA ALA A 21 -5.34 -37.51 41.63
C ALA A 21 -6.31 -38.45 42.37
N ASP A 22 -7.60 -38.10 42.36
CA ASP A 22 -8.70 -39.01 42.71
C ASP A 22 -9.01 -39.91 41.49
N PRO A 23 -8.87 -41.24 41.58
CA PRO A 23 -8.96 -42.14 40.43
C PRO A 23 -10.40 -42.64 40.19
N SER A 24 -11.41 -41.77 40.22
CA SER A 24 -12.82 -42.19 40.06
C SER A 24 -13.67 -41.35 39.11
N ALA A 25 -13.07 -40.73 38.10
CA ALA A 25 -13.79 -40.10 36.99
C ALA A 25 -13.36 -40.66 35.62
N MET A 26 -13.29 -41.99 35.52
CA MET A 26 -13.20 -42.69 34.24
C MET A 26 -14.60 -42.79 33.63
N ASN A 27 -14.99 -41.80 32.82
CA ASN A 27 -15.91 -41.89 31.66
C ASN A 27 -16.48 -40.52 31.29
N ARG A 28 -15.66 -39.64 30.70
CA ARG A 28 -16.06 -38.81 29.55
C ARG A 28 -14.81 -38.59 28.69
N SER A 29 -14.73 -39.34 27.61
CA SER A 29 -13.83 -39.06 26.50
C SER A 29 -14.37 -37.84 25.76
N ASP A 30 -14.18 -36.65 26.32
CA ASP A 30 -14.27 -35.42 25.56
C ASP A 30 -12.82 -35.06 25.21
N GLU A 31 -12.27 -35.75 24.20
CA GLU A 31 -11.05 -35.26 23.54
C GLU A 31 -11.36 -33.83 23.07
N PRO A 32 -10.54 -32.82 23.41
CA PRO A 32 -10.70 -31.51 22.81
C PRO A 32 -10.46 -31.72 21.32
N GLU A 33 -11.53 -31.65 20.52
CA GLU A 33 -11.49 -31.63 19.07
C GLU A 33 -10.34 -30.70 18.68
N ALA A 34 -9.28 -31.28 18.10
CA ALA A 34 -8.09 -30.53 17.77
C ALA A 34 -8.55 -29.34 16.95
N PHE A 35 -8.32 -28.12 17.46
CA PHE A 35 -8.66 -26.89 16.78
C PHE A 35 -7.75 -26.77 15.54
N ASP A 36 -8.05 -27.56 14.52
CA ASP A 36 -7.49 -27.47 13.17
C ASP A 36 -8.20 -26.34 12.40
N VAL A 37 -8.45 -25.24 13.11
CA VAL A 37 -8.96 -24.01 12.53
C VAL A 37 -7.76 -23.34 11.88
N GLU A 38 -7.59 -23.60 10.59
CA GLU A 38 -6.59 -22.90 9.79
C GLU A 38 -6.79 -21.38 9.99
N PRO A 39 -5.77 -20.64 10.48
CA PRO A 39 -5.91 -19.23 10.73
C PRO A 39 -6.28 -18.53 9.40
N PRO A 40 -7.29 -17.64 9.40
CA PRO A 40 -7.73 -17.00 8.18
C PRO A 40 -6.57 -16.24 7.53
N ILE A 41 -6.34 -16.49 6.24
CA ILE A 41 -5.29 -15.80 5.48
C ILE A 41 -5.55 -14.29 5.54
N LEU A 42 -4.64 -13.59 6.20
CA LEU A 42 -4.69 -12.15 6.37
C LEU A 42 -4.46 -11.46 5.02
N LYS A 43 -5.52 -10.96 4.39
CA LYS A 43 -5.48 -10.13 3.17
C LYS A 43 -4.91 -8.73 3.41
N GLN A 44 -4.01 -8.54 4.39
CA GLN A 44 -3.62 -7.23 4.93
C GLN A 44 -3.02 -6.23 3.91
N ASN A 45 -2.73 -6.64 2.67
CA ASN A 45 -2.27 -5.77 1.59
C ASN A 45 -3.27 -5.60 0.42
N LEU A 46 -4.44 -6.22 0.49
CA LEU A 46 -5.53 -6.02 -0.47
C LEU A 46 -6.50 -5.03 0.18
N SER A 47 -6.48 -3.77 -0.24
CA SER A 47 -7.55 -2.85 0.17
C SER A 47 -8.87 -3.33 -0.44
N ASP A 48 -9.81 -3.71 0.42
CA ASP A 48 -11.18 -4.10 0.02
C ASP A 48 -12.02 -2.92 -0.47
N GLU A 49 -11.52 -1.69 -0.34
CA GLU A 49 -12.24 -0.51 -0.79
C GLU A 49 -12.35 -0.51 -2.34
N PRO A 50 -13.57 -0.48 -2.89
CA PRO A 50 -13.79 -0.46 -4.32
C PRO A 50 -13.07 0.73 -4.96
N LEU A 51 -12.37 0.46 -6.05
CA LEU A 51 -11.93 1.53 -6.94
C LEU A 51 -13.15 2.11 -7.65
N PRO A 52 -13.16 3.43 -7.95
CA PRO A 52 -14.16 4.01 -8.83
C PRO A 52 -14.26 3.21 -10.13
N ALA A 53 -15.47 3.00 -10.63
CA ALA A 53 -15.66 2.31 -11.89
C ALA A 53 -15.04 3.14 -13.04
N PRO A 54 -14.31 2.51 -13.97
CA PRO A 54 -13.84 3.20 -15.16
C PRO A 54 -15.04 3.60 -16.04
N GLY A 55 -14.99 4.77 -16.67
CA GLY A 55 -16.05 5.18 -17.59
C GLY A 55 -16.10 6.67 -17.93
N THR A 56 -15.56 7.53 -17.07
CA THR A 56 -15.36 8.96 -17.35
C THR A 56 -13.92 9.36 -17.03
N PRO A 57 -13.37 10.41 -17.65
CA PRO A 57 -12.04 10.91 -17.30
C PRO A 57 -11.93 11.30 -15.83
N ASP A 58 -12.99 11.90 -15.27
CA ASP A 58 -13.06 12.27 -13.86
C ASP A 58 -12.98 11.03 -12.94
N ALA A 59 -13.71 9.96 -13.29
CA ALA A 59 -13.68 8.72 -12.53
C ALA A 59 -12.32 8.02 -12.63
N GLU A 60 -11.67 8.07 -13.80
CA GLU A 60 -10.34 7.49 -13.99
C GLU A 60 -9.25 8.27 -13.24
N VAL A 61 -9.30 9.61 -13.25
CA VAL A 61 -8.40 10.45 -12.43
C VAL A 61 -8.58 10.12 -10.95
N ALA A 62 -9.82 10.09 -10.43
CA ALA A 62 -10.10 9.77 -9.04
C ALA A 62 -9.63 8.35 -8.66
N ARG A 63 -9.77 7.39 -9.58
CA ARG A 63 -9.28 6.02 -9.41
C ARG A 63 -7.76 5.98 -9.31
N LEU A 64 -7.05 6.67 -10.21
CA LEU A 64 -5.59 6.73 -10.23
C LEU A 64 -5.03 7.46 -9.01
N GLU A 65 -5.71 8.49 -8.50
CA GLU A 65 -5.34 9.14 -7.23
C GLU A 65 -5.41 8.18 -6.05
N LYS A 66 -6.49 7.39 -5.94
CA LYS A 66 -6.58 6.35 -4.90
C LYS A 66 -5.49 5.28 -5.06
N GLN A 67 -5.18 4.88 -6.29
CA GLN A 67 -4.10 3.92 -6.54
C GLN A 67 -2.73 4.49 -6.17
N LEU A 68 -2.47 5.76 -6.46
CA LEU A 68 -1.22 6.42 -6.11
C LEU A 68 -1.02 6.46 -4.59
N GLU A 69 -2.07 6.82 -3.84
CA GLU A 69 -2.02 6.81 -2.38
C GLU A 69 -1.75 5.42 -1.81
N ARG A 70 -2.36 4.38 -2.38
CA ARG A 70 -2.06 2.99 -2.01
C ARG A 70 -0.62 2.61 -2.34
N ALA A 71 -0.12 2.98 -3.53
CA ALA A 71 1.26 2.70 -3.93
C ALA A 71 2.27 3.37 -3.00
N LYS A 72 2.04 4.64 -2.62
CA LYS A 72 2.87 5.36 -1.65
C LYS A 72 2.89 4.67 -0.29
N ARG A 73 1.73 4.31 0.26
CA ARG A 73 1.65 3.56 1.53
C ARG A 73 2.36 2.21 1.48
N ASN A 74 2.31 1.53 0.34
CA ASN A 74 2.99 0.25 0.17
C ASN A 74 4.52 0.39 0.07
N ALA A 75 4.98 1.45 -0.59
CA ALA A 75 6.39 1.80 -0.73
C ALA A 75 6.96 2.41 0.56
N ASP A 76 6.11 2.94 1.44
CA ASP A 76 6.53 3.49 2.72
C ASP A 76 7.25 2.43 3.57
N GLY A 77 8.39 2.83 4.13
CA GLY A 77 9.25 1.92 4.88
C GLY A 77 9.89 0.77 4.08
N ALA A 78 9.68 0.64 2.77
CA ALA A 78 10.24 -0.45 1.97
C ALA A 78 11.77 -0.48 2.02
N GLU A 79 12.41 0.70 2.00
CA GLU A 79 13.86 0.82 2.12
C GLU A 79 14.37 0.36 3.49
N ARG A 80 13.64 0.69 4.57
CA ARG A 80 13.96 0.21 5.92
C ARG A 80 13.88 -1.33 5.97
N LEU A 81 12.82 -1.91 5.42
CA LEU A 81 12.63 -3.36 5.39
C LEU A 81 13.72 -4.09 4.59
N TYR A 82 14.20 -3.49 3.51
CA TYR A 82 15.38 -3.99 2.80
C TYR A 82 16.65 -3.91 3.67
N LYS A 83 16.91 -2.78 4.33
CA LYS A 83 18.10 -2.58 5.18
C LYS A 83 18.18 -3.56 6.35
N ILE A 84 17.05 -3.97 6.92
CA ILE A 84 17.00 -4.95 8.01
C ILE A 84 16.91 -6.41 7.51
N GLY A 85 16.96 -6.63 6.20
CA GLY A 85 16.97 -7.97 5.59
C GLY A 85 15.61 -8.66 5.51
N VAL A 86 14.49 -7.93 5.70
CA VAL A 86 13.13 -8.49 5.59
C VAL A 86 12.66 -8.58 4.14
N LEU A 87 13.03 -7.60 3.30
CA LEU A 87 12.70 -7.61 1.87
C LEU A 87 13.95 -7.84 1.03
N ALA A 88 13.78 -8.52 -0.10
CA ALA A 88 14.80 -8.53 -1.15
C ALA A 88 14.88 -7.15 -1.82
N LYS A 89 16.05 -6.80 -2.37
CA LYS A 89 16.27 -5.53 -3.07
C LYS A 89 15.26 -5.31 -4.19
N VAL A 90 15.00 -6.37 -4.97
CA VAL A 90 14.05 -6.36 -6.10
C VAL A 90 12.63 -6.03 -5.62
N GLU A 91 12.21 -6.52 -4.46
CA GLU A 91 10.88 -6.24 -3.93
C GLU A 91 10.75 -4.78 -3.50
N MET A 92 11.77 -4.22 -2.85
CA MET A 92 11.82 -2.79 -2.53
C MET A 92 11.75 -1.93 -3.80
N GLU A 93 12.59 -2.22 -4.79
CA GLU A 93 12.63 -1.50 -6.07
C GLU A 93 11.27 -1.57 -6.79
N GLN A 94 10.60 -2.74 -6.81
CA GLN A 94 9.26 -2.89 -7.39
C GLN A 94 8.18 -2.06 -6.69
N ARG A 95 8.27 -1.89 -5.36
CA ARG A 95 7.31 -1.05 -4.62
C ARG A 95 7.50 0.43 -4.96
N LEU A 96 8.75 0.89 -5.05
CA LEU A 96 9.08 2.25 -5.47
C LEU A 96 8.68 2.51 -6.93
N LEU A 97 8.97 1.55 -7.82
CA LEU A 97 8.64 1.65 -9.24
C LEU A 97 7.12 1.73 -9.47
N ARG A 98 6.32 1.05 -8.64
CA ARG A 98 4.85 1.18 -8.70
C ARG A 98 4.38 2.61 -8.46
N VAL A 99 4.99 3.34 -7.53
CA VAL A 99 4.66 4.76 -7.29
C VAL A 99 4.92 5.57 -8.56
N VAL A 100 6.12 5.43 -9.14
CA VAL A 100 6.52 6.20 -10.33
C VAL A 100 5.60 5.92 -11.52
N ARG A 101 5.21 4.65 -11.73
CA ARG A 101 4.28 4.27 -12.80
C ARG A 101 2.91 4.91 -12.60
N THR A 102 2.33 4.79 -11.40
CA THR A 102 1.01 5.36 -11.11
C THR A 102 1.00 6.89 -11.15
N GLU A 103 2.10 7.56 -10.77
CA GLU A 103 2.25 9.02 -10.96
C GLU A 103 2.19 9.43 -12.44
N SER A 104 2.93 8.69 -13.29
CA SER A 104 2.92 8.92 -14.73
C SER A 104 1.55 8.66 -15.35
N ASP A 105 0.87 7.59 -14.95
CA ASP A 105 -0.47 7.27 -15.44
C ASP A 105 -1.50 8.33 -15.00
N LEU A 106 -1.43 8.81 -13.75
CA LEU A 106 -2.27 9.90 -13.24
C LEU A 106 -2.05 11.21 -14.01
N ALA A 107 -0.80 11.57 -14.29
CA ALA A 107 -0.50 12.77 -15.07
C ALA A 107 -1.07 12.67 -16.49
N GLY A 108 -0.97 11.50 -17.12
CA GLY A 108 -1.59 11.23 -18.42
C GLY A 108 -3.12 11.36 -18.39
N ALA A 109 -3.77 10.79 -17.38
CA ALA A 109 -5.23 10.88 -17.21
C ALA A 109 -5.71 12.32 -17.03
N ARG A 110 -4.97 13.15 -16.28
CA ARG A 110 -5.27 14.59 -16.12
C ARG A 110 -5.15 15.36 -17.43
N VAL A 111 -4.19 15.01 -18.29
CA VAL A 111 -4.10 15.60 -19.64
C VAL A 111 -5.32 15.23 -20.48
N THR A 112 -5.75 13.96 -20.46
CA THR A 112 -6.96 13.53 -21.17
C THR A 112 -8.21 14.27 -20.67
N GLN A 113 -8.39 14.35 -19.35
CA GLN A 113 -9.47 15.11 -18.72
C GLN A 113 -9.46 16.58 -19.14
N ALA A 114 -8.29 17.23 -19.14
CA ALA A 114 -8.17 18.62 -19.54
C ALA A 114 -8.45 18.86 -21.03
N LYS A 115 -8.08 17.90 -21.91
CA LYS A 115 -8.41 17.97 -23.34
C LYS A 115 -9.91 17.93 -23.58
N GLU A 116 -10.64 17.06 -22.87
CA GLU A 116 -12.09 16.98 -22.99
C GLU A 116 -12.76 18.27 -22.50
N LYS A 117 -12.32 18.82 -21.37
CA LYS A 117 -12.81 20.11 -20.87
C LYS A 117 -12.56 21.27 -21.84
N VAL A 118 -11.37 21.34 -22.44
CA VAL A 118 -11.08 22.35 -23.48
C VAL A 118 -12.01 22.18 -24.67
N ALA A 119 -12.28 20.96 -25.13
CA ALA A 119 -13.21 20.73 -26.24
C ALA A 119 -14.66 21.14 -25.89
N GLU A 120 -15.10 20.88 -24.65
CA GLU A 120 -16.39 21.34 -24.14
C GLU A 120 -16.47 22.88 -24.10
N ASP A 121 -15.45 23.53 -23.56
CA ASP A 121 -15.39 24.99 -23.49
C ASP A 121 -15.30 25.64 -24.88
N GLU A 122 -14.63 25.02 -25.86
CA GLU A 122 -14.65 25.50 -27.25
C GLU A 122 -16.06 25.50 -27.84
N SER A 123 -16.86 24.46 -27.57
CA SER A 123 -18.27 24.40 -27.96
C SER A 123 -19.10 25.48 -27.27
N ARG A 124 -18.88 25.69 -25.96
CA ARG A 124 -19.59 26.71 -25.18
C ARG A 124 -19.23 28.13 -25.57
N VAL A 125 -18.00 28.40 -26.00
CA VAL A 125 -17.61 29.70 -26.55
C VAL A 125 -18.32 29.94 -27.89
N ALA A 126 -18.47 28.89 -28.72
CA ALA A 126 -19.20 28.99 -29.99
C ALA A 126 -20.71 29.24 -29.78
N SER A 127 -21.31 28.72 -28.70
CA SER A 127 -22.69 29.03 -28.31
C SER A 127 -22.85 30.35 -27.54
N GLY A 128 -21.75 31.01 -27.17
CA GLY A 128 -21.74 32.26 -26.41
C GLY A 128 -21.98 32.11 -24.90
N GLU A 129 -21.92 30.88 -24.37
CA GLU A 129 -22.13 30.54 -22.96
C GLU A 129 -20.88 30.75 -22.08
N THR A 130 -19.69 30.84 -22.68
CA THR A 130 -18.41 31.07 -21.99
C THR A 130 -17.61 32.15 -22.68
N SER A 131 -16.72 32.77 -21.91
CA SER A 131 -15.83 33.81 -22.44
C SER A 131 -14.60 33.19 -23.13
N LYS A 132 -14.02 33.93 -24.08
CA LYS A 132 -12.74 33.53 -24.69
C LYS A 132 -11.60 33.48 -23.68
N ASP A 133 -11.65 34.35 -22.65
CA ASP A 133 -10.64 34.40 -21.60
C ASP A 133 -10.62 33.11 -20.75
N GLU A 134 -11.80 32.52 -20.48
CA GLU A 134 -11.91 31.22 -19.79
C GLU A 134 -11.34 30.09 -20.64
N LEU A 135 -11.60 30.09 -21.95
CA LEU A 135 -11.04 29.11 -22.87
C LEU A 135 -9.51 29.21 -22.97
N ASP A 136 -8.98 30.43 -23.01
CA ASP A 136 -7.53 30.66 -23.03
C ASP A 136 -6.87 30.20 -21.71
N ALA A 137 -7.53 30.41 -20.57
CA ALA A 137 -7.08 29.89 -19.28
C ALA A 137 -7.09 28.34 -19.26
N ALA A 138 -8.13 27.69 -19.79
CA ALA A 138 -8.21 26.23 -19.89
C ALA A 138 -7.10 25.66 -20.80
N LYS A 139 -6.80 26.34 -21.92
CA LYS A 139 -5.68 25.98 -22.82
C LYS A 139 -4.32 26.14 -22.15
N ALA A 140 -4.13 27.20 -21.36
CA ALA A 140 -2.90 27.39 -20.59
C ALA A 140 -2.73 26.27 -19.53
N ALA A 141 -3.81 25.89 -18.82
CA ALA A 141 -3.79 24.79 -17.88
C ALA A 141 -3.47 23.44 -18.56
N LEU A 142 -4.03 23.19 -19.75
CA LEU A 142 -3.71 22.00 -20.55
C LEU A 142 -2.22 21.94 -20.92
N ALA A 143 -1.61 23.07 -21.28
CA ALA A 143 -0.19 23.13 -21.59
C ALA A 143 0.68 22.77 -20.37
N GLN A 144 0.35 23.32 -19.19
CA GLN A 144 1.06 23.00 -17.94
C GLN A 144 0.91 21.52 -17.56
N LEU A 145 -0.29 20.95 -17.68
CA LEU A 145 -0.52 19.54 -17.41
C LEU A 145 0.22 18.63 -18.39
N THR A 146 0.34 19.05 -19.66
CA THR A 146 1.09 18.31 -20.68
C THR A 146 2.58 18.29 -20.36
N GLU A 147 3.16 19.42 -19.94
CA GLU A 147 4.55 19.49 -19.50
C GLU A 147 4.78 18.60 -18.26
N ALA A 148 3.90 18.68 -17.26
CA ALA A 148 3.98 17.84 -16.07
C ALA A 148 3.90 16.33 -16.41
N ALA A 149 3.04 15.95 -17.37
CA ALA A 149 2.94 14.57 -17.84
C ALA A 149 4.21 14.10 -18.56
N GLN A 150 4.86 14.95 -19.35
CA GLN A 150 6.15 14.62 -19.97
C GLN A 150 7.25 14.43 -18.93
N VAL A 151 7.31 15.28 -17.90
CA VAL A 151 8.26 15.13 -16.80
C VAL A 151 8.02 13.81 -16.04
N ALA A 152 6.76 13.48 -15.75
CA ALA A 152 6.41 12.23 -15.07
C ALA A 152 6.73 11.00 -15.92
N LEU A 153 6.51 11.07 -17.24
CA LEU A 153 6.88 10.01 -18.19
C LEU A 153 8.40 9.82 -18.23
N ALA A 154 9.16 10.91 -18.36
CA ALA A 154 10.62 10.85 -18.35
C ALA A 154 11.17 10.30 -17.02
N LYS A 155 10.51 10.60 -15.89
CA LYS A 155 10.84 10.01 -14.59
C LYS A 155 10.62 8.49 -14.60
N ARG A 156 9.50 8.02 -15.16
CA ARG A 156 9.18 6.60 -15.30
C ARG A 156 10.15 5.85 -16.20
N GLU A 157 10.59 6.44 -17.30
CA GLU A 157 11.52 5.79 -18.24
C GLU A 157 12.93 5.59 -17.65
N ARG A 158 13.30 6.41 -16.65
CA ARG A 158 14.59 6.33 -15.96
C ARG A 158 14.57 5.45 -14.70
N ALA A 159 13.40 4.99 -14.26
CA ALA A 159 13.19 4.22 -13.03
C ALA A 159 13.18 2.72 -13.29
#